data_AF-A0A3D1TRL4-F1
#
_entry.id   AF-A0A3D1TRL4-F1
#
_cell.length_a   1.000
_cell.length_b   1.000
_cell.length_c   1.000
_cell.angle_alpha   90.00
_cell.angle_beta   90.00
_cell.angle_gamma   90.00
#
_symmetry.space_group_name_H-M   'P 1'
#
loop_
_entity.id
_entity.type
_entity.pdbx_description
1 polymer ?
#
loop_
_entity_poly.entity_id
_entity_poly.type
_entity_poly.pdbx_seq_one_letter_code
_entity_poly.pdbx_strand_id
1 'polypeptide(L)' 'MRFPKRFIFLALEAYDRELLTERELADLLEQDRLTVRAIVEQLSTRNRDLTEDGAWDMRLSESMPLGK' A
#
# COMPACT_ATOMS: atom_id res chain seq x y z
N MET A 1 -20.10 2.84 3.40
CA MET A 1 -19.42 1.71 4.08
C MET A 1 -17.97 2.15 4.21
N ARG A 2 -17.38 2.10 5.40
CA ARG A 2 -16.00 2.58 5.60
C ARG A 2 -15.00 1.45 5.34
N PHE A 3 -14.13 1.57 4.36
CA PHE A 3 -13.14 0.54 4.06
C PHE A 3 -12.11 0.44 5.20
N PRO A 4 -11.97 -0.74 5.84
CA PRO A 4 -11.05 -0.89 6.97
C PRO A 4 -9.59 -0.65 6.54
N LYS A 5 -8.87 0.22 7.27
CA LYS A 5 -7.47 0.59 6.98
C LYS A 5 -6.54 -0.62 6.80
N ARG A 6 -6.82 -1.73 7.48
CA ARG A 6 -6.04 -2.97 7.38
C ARG A 6 -6.07 -3.63 6.00
N PHE A 7 -7.04 -3.30 5.15
CA PHE A 7 -7.18 -3.88 3.82
C PHE A 7 -6.64 -2.97 2.70
N ILE A 8 -6.11 -1.79 3.04
CA ILE A 8 -5.53 -0.85 2.06
C ILE A 8 -4.40 -1.54 1.27
N PHE A 9 -3.54 -2.29 1.96
CA PHE A 9 -2.47 -3.04 1.30
C PHE A 9 -2.98 -4.10 0.33
N LEU A 10 -4.05 -4.82 0.67
CA LEU A 10 -4.65 -5.81 -0.24
C LEU A 10 -5.28 -5.14 -1.46
N ALA A 11 -5.91 -3.98 -1.29
CA ALA A 11 -6.48 -3.23 -2.41
C ALA A 11 -5.38 -2.73 -3.36
N LEU A 12 -4.27 -2.24 -2.81
CA LEU A 12 -3.12 -1.80 -3.59
C LEU A 12 -2.44 -2.98 -4.32
N GLU A 13 -2.26 -4.12 -3.64
CA GLU A 13 -1.71 -5.34 -4.25
C GLU A 13 -2.62 -5.89 -5.36
N ALA A 14 -3.94 -5.85 -5.16
CA ALA A 14 -4.90 -6.26 -6.18
C ALA A 14 -4.87 -5.32 -7.40
N TYR A 15 -4.68 -4.01 -7.19
CA TYR A 15 -4.47 -3.06 -8.27
C TYR A 15 -3.16 -3.31 -9.03
N ASP A 16 -2.06 -3.54 -8.32
CA ASP A 16 -0.75 -3.84 -8.92
C ASP A 16 -0.77 -5.12 -9.77
N ARG A 17 -1.57 -6.12 -9.36
CA ARG A 17 -1.81 -7.36 -10.12
C ARG A 17 -2.88 -7.23 -11.22
N GLU A 18 -3.32 -6.01 -11.54
CA GLU A 18 -4.35 -5.70 -12.54
C GLU A 18 -5.72 -6.37 -12.25
N LEU A 19 -5.98 -6.76 -11.01
CA LEU A 19 -7.27 -7.33 -10.57
C LEU A 19 -8.32 -6.25 -10.28
N LEU A 20 -7.89 -5.00 -10.15
CA LEU A 20 -8.74 -3.83 -9.94
C LEU A 20 -8.34 -2.74 -10.94
N THR A 21 -9.34 -2.01 -11.42
CA THR A 21 -9.12 -0.74 -12.12
C THR A 21 -8.82 0.40 -11.14
N GLU A 22 -8.22 1.48 -11.63
CA GLU A 22 -7.94 2.68 -10.82
C GLU A 22 -9.24 3.27 -10.22
N ARG A 23 -10.35 3.17 -10.95
CA ARG A 23 -11.68 3.59 -10.47
C ARG A 23 -12.12 2.74 -9.27
N GLU A 24 -12.03 1.43 -9.38
CA GLU A 24 -12.46 0.51 -8.31
C GLU A 24 -11.58 0.66 -7.07
N LEU A 25 -10.28 0.91 -7.26
CA LEU A 25 -9.38 1.24 -6.17
C LEU A 25 -9.79 2.56 -5.46
N ALA A 26 -10.16 3.59 -6.22
CA ALA A 26 -10.66 4.86 -5.67
C ALA A 26 -11.97 4.69 -4.89
N ASP A 27 -12.90 3.89 -5.41
CA ASP A 27 -14.14 3.56 -4.74
C ASP A 27 -13.89 2.77 -3.44
N LEU A 28 -12.94 1.82 -3.45
CA LEU A 28 -12.55 1.04 -2.27
C LEU A 28 -11.84 1.89 -1.21
N LEU A 29 -10.98 2.82 -1.61
CA LEU A 29 -10.24 3.67 -0.67
C LEU A 29 -11.06 4.89 -0.20
N GLU A 30 -12.25 5.09 -0.77
CA GLU A 30 -13.08 6.29 -0.57
C GLU A 30 -12.28 7.58 -0.83
N GLN A 31 -11.44 7.57 -1.87
CA GLN A 31 -10.62 8.70 -2.28
C GLN A 31 -10.94 9.09 -3.73
N ASP A 32 -10.56 10.31 -4.12
CA ASP A 32 -10.59 10.69 -5.53
C ASP A 32 -9.44 10.04 -6.31
N ARG A 33 -9.58 10.02 -7.64
CA ARG A 33 -8.60 9.37 -8.52
C ARG A 33 -7.21 10.01 -8.49
N LEU A 34 -7.11 11.34 -8.29
CA LEU A 34 -5.80 12.00 -8.22
C LEU A 34 -5.07 11.59 -6.95
N THR A 35 -5.78 11.52 -5.83
CA THR A 35 -5.23 11.03 -4.56
C THR A 35 -4.78 9.58 -4.66
N VAL A 36 -5.58 8.70 -5.26
CA VAL A 36 -5.18 7.30 -5.50
C VAL A 36 -3.94 7.21 -6.37
N ARG A 37 -3.89 7.98 -7.46
CA ARG A 37 -2.74 7.99 -8.37
C ARG A 37 -1.47 8.42 -7.66
N ALA A 38 -1.54 9.45 -6.82
CA ALA A 38 -0.41 9.89 -6.00
C ALA A 38 0.05 8.81 -5.00
N ILE A 39 -0.88 8.06 -4.40
CA ILE A 39 -0.56 6.94 -3.49
C ILE A 39 0.16 5.82 -4.25
N VAL A 40 -0.38 5.44 -5.41
CA VAL A 40 0.21 4.40 -6.27
C VAL A 40 1.61 4.82 -6.71
N GLU A 41 1.79 6.04 -7.22
CA GLU A 41 3.08 6.56 -7.66
C GLU A 41 4.11 6.54 -6.53
N GLN A 42 3.75 7.01 -5.33
CA GLN A 42 4.66 6.98 -4.17
C GLN A 42 5.08 5.57 -3.77
N LEU A 43 4.17 4.59 -3.88
CA LEU A 43 4.47 3.19 -3.57
C LEU A 43 5.31 2.54 -4.65
N SER A 44 5.04 2.80 -5.93
CA SER A 44 5.84 2.31 -7.05
C SER A 44 7.26 2.88 -7.01
N THR A 45 7.44 4.16 -6.67
CA THR A 45 8.79 4.76 -6.50
C THR A 45 9.54 4.10 -5.35
N ARG A 46 8.89 3.89 -4.19
CA ARG A 46 9.50 3.19 -3.05
C ARG A 46 9.85 1.74 -3.37
N ASN A 47 9.04 1.03 -4.14
CA ASN A 47 9.32 -0.36 -4.51
C ASN A 47 10.49 -0.45 -5.50
N ARG A 48 10.64 0.55 -6.39
CA ARG A 48 11.75 0.61 -7.34
C ARG A 48 13.10 0.81 -6.65
N ASP A 49 13.15 1.59 -5.58
CA ASP A 49 14.35 1.76 -4.75
C ASP A 49 14.68 0.49 -3.92
N LEU A 50 13.69 -0.36 -3.65
CA LEU A 50 13.86 -1.64 -2.94
C LEU A 50 14.24 -2.82 -3.86
N THR A 51 14.10 -2.66 -5.18
CA THR A 51 14.49 -3.70 -6.14
C THR A 51 15.98 -3.68 -6.50
N GLU A 52 16.73 -2.64 -6.11
CA GLU A 52 18.18 -2.55 -6.40
C GLU A 52 19.07 -3.15 -5.31
N ASP A 53 18.60 -3.33 -4.08
CA ASP A 53 19.28 -4.18 -3.09
C ASP A 53 18.36 -4.47 -1.89
N GLY A 54 18.11 -5.75 -1.61
CA GLY A 54 17.70 -6.18 -0.28
C GLY A 54 16.21 -6.02 0.09
N ALA A 55 15.51 -7.14 -0.04
CA ALA A 55 14.74 -7.74 1.02
C ALA A 55 13.68 -6.87 1.73
N TRP A 56 12.41 -7.28 1.55
CA TRP A 56 11.32 -7.07 2.49
C TRP A 56 11.56 -7.79 3.84
N ASP A 57 12.80 -7.85 4.31
CA ASP A 57 13.15 -8.32 5.64
C ASP A 57 12.88 -7.20 6.65
N MET A 58 11.90 -7.45 7.51
CA MET A 58 12.13 -7.27 8.93
C MET A 58 12.33 -5.82 9.40
N ARG A 59 11.31 -4.97 9.26
CA ARG A 59 11.18 -3.78 10.12
C ARG A 59 9.78 -3.52 10.66
N LEU A 60 9.08 -4.60 11.03
CA LEU A 60 7.93 -4.55 11.95
C LEU A 60 8.23 -5.20 13.31
N SER A 61 9.43 -5.76 13.50
CA SER A 61 9.82 -6.45 14.75
C SER A 61 10.40 -5.51 15.82
N GLU A 62 10.69 -4.24 15.52
CA GLU A 62 11.41 -3.32 16.43
C GLU A 62 10.54 -2.24 17.08
N SER A 63 9.21 -2.37 17.10
CA SER A 63 8.33 -1.34 17.69
C SER A 63 7.35 -1.88 18.72
N MET A 64 7.81 -2.78 19.60
CA MET A 64 7.20 -2.95 20.92
C MET A 64 8.28 -2.91 22.02
N PRO A 65 8.40 -1.83 22.79
CA PRO A 65 9.09 -1.90 24.06
C PRO A 65 8.20 -2.72 25.01
N LEU A 66 8.55 -3.98 25.22
CA LEU A 66 8.06 -4.75 26.36
C LEU A 66 8.68 -4.13 27.61
N GLY A 67 7.93 -3.23 28.24
CA GLY A 67 8.28 -2.65 29.52
C GLY A 67 8.40 -3.72 30.61
N LYS A 68 9.42 -3.57 31.44
CA LYS A 68 9.39 -3.92 32.86
C LYS A 68 10.02 -2.79 33.64
#